data_AF-A0A2U3YA40-F1
#
_entry.id   AF-A0A2U3YA40-F1
#
_cell.length_a   1.000
_cell.length_b   1.000
_cell.length_c   1.000
_cell.angle_alpha   90.00
_cell.angle_beta   90.00
_cell.angle_gamma   90.00
#
_symmetry.space_group_name_H-M   'P 1'
#
loop_
_entity.id
_entity.type
_entity.pdbx_description
1 polymer ?
#
loop_
_entity_poly.entity_id
_entity_poly.type
_entity_poly.pdbx_seq_one_letter_code
_entity_poly.pdbx_strand_id
1 'polypeptide(L)'
;MIQMLYYVKDIPATLKFFHSLLATNAKMLIILVSGISGWDKLWKKYGSRLPQDDLCQYVTSSDLTQMLDKLGIKYECYDLLSTMDISDCFIDGNENGELLCDFLTETCNFNTTAPPDLKAEIMKDLQESEFSVKKEGKVLFNNSLSFIVVEA
;
A
#
# COMPACT_ATOMS: atom_id res chain seq x y z
N MET A 1 -13.23 6.57 -4.37
CA MET A 1 -12.13 5.82 -5.00
C MET A 1 -11.45 5.00 -3.92
N ILE A 2 -11.84 3.75 -3.74
CA ILE A 2 -11.43 2.94 -2.58
C ILE A 2 -10.50 1.83 -3.07
N GLN A 3 -9.25 1.83 -2.58
CA GLN A 3 -8.24 0.79 -2.86
C GLN A 3 -8.06 0.45 -4.35
N MET A 4 -8.12 1.47 -5.22
CA MET A 4 -8.09 1.26 -6.68
C MET A 4 -7.15 2.19 -7.46
N LEU A 5 -6.61 3.24 -6.83
CA LEU A 5 -5.74 4.19 -7.55
C LEU A 5 -4.40 3.56 -7.97
N TYR A 6 -4.00 2.45 -7.35
CA TYR A 6 -2.84 1.65 -7.76
C TYR A 6 -2.93 1.22 -9.24
N TYR A 7 -4.15 1.03 -9.76
CA TYR A 7 -4.40 0.53 -11.11
C TYR A 7 -4.75 1.65 -12.10
N VAL A 8 -4.56 2.91 -11.70
CA VAL A 8 -4.85 4.08 -12.54
C VAL A 8 -3.54 4.59 -13.11
N LYS A 9 -3.44 4.60 -14.45
CA LYS A 9 -2.22 5.04 -15.15
C LYS A 9 -1.88 6.51 -14.92
N ASP A 10 -2.86 7.40 -15.00
CA ASP A 10 -2.67 8.85 -14.81
C ASP A 10 -3.51 9.35 -13.63
N ILE A 11 -2.95 9.18 -12.42
CA ILE A 11 -3.61 9.57 -11.18
C ILE A 11 -3.93 11.08 -11.16
N PRO A 12 -3.01 12.01 -11.48
CA PRO A 12 -3.34 13.44 -11.50
C PRO A 12 -4.50 13.81 -12.43
N ALA A 13 -4.55 13.25 -13.64
CA ALA A 13 -5.66 13.49 -14.56
C ALA A 13 -6.98 12.91 -14.03
N THR A 14 -6.95 11.70 -13.46
CA THR A 14 -8.11 11.09 -12.81
C THR A 14 -8.64 11.93 -11.65
N LEU A 15 -7.77 12.40 -10.75
CA LEU A 15 -8.16 13.27 -9.63
C LEU A 15 -8.82 14.54 -10.13
N LYS A 16 -8.19 15.22 -11.09
CA LYS A 16 -8.72 16.47 -11.68
C LYS A 16 -10.07 16.24 -12.35
N PHE A 17 -10.21 15.14 -13.11
CA PHE A 17 -11.46 14.80 -13.79
C PHE A 17 -12.59 14.53 -12.80
N PHE A 18 -12.41 13.61 -11.85
CA PHE A 18 -13.48 13.27 -10.90
C PHE A 18 -13.79 14.40 -9.92
N HIS A 19 -12.81 15.22 -9.55
CA HIS A 19 -13.05 16.47 -8.82
C HIS A 19 -13.95 17.42 -9.62
N SER A 20 -13.72 17.58 -10.93
CA SER A 20 -14.53 18.47 -11.78
C SER A 20 -16.01 18.04 -11.92
N LEU A 21 -16.34 16.80 -11.54
CA LEU A 21 -17.71 16.29 -11.53
C LEU A 21 -18.45 16.54 -10.22
N LEU A 22 -17.78 17.05 -9.18
CA LEU A 22 -18.40 17.33 -7.90
C LEU A 22 -19.34 18.53 -8.00
N ALA A 23 -20.61 18.30 -7.64
CA ALA A 23 -21.58 19.37 -7.49
C ALA A 23 -21.32 20.19 -6.22
N THR A 24 -22.01 21.32 -6.07
CA THR A 24 -21.97 22.14 -4.85
C THR A 24 -22.20 21.29 -3.59
N ASN A 25 -21.28 21.37 -2.63
CA ASN A 25 -21.26 20.61 -1.36
C ASN A 25 -21.07 19.08 -1.51
N ALA A 26 -20.79 18.57 -2.72
CA ALA A 26 -20.39 17.18 -2.88
C ALA A 26 -18.97 16.96 -2.35
N LYS A 27 -18.66 15.72 -1.98
CA LYS A 27 -17.33 15.30 -1.52
C LYS A 27 -16.91 14.05 -2.27
N MET A 28 -15.60 13.89 -2.46
CA MET A 28 -15.00 12.68 -2.99
C MET A 28 -14.16 12.01 -1.90
N LEU A 29 -14.49 10.76 -1.57
CA LEU A 29 -13.71 9.94 -0.65
C LEU A 29 -12.69 9.10 -1.43
N ILE A 30 -11.42 9.17 -1.02
CA ILE A 30 -10.35 8.33 -1.53
C ILE A 30 -9.76 7.53 -0.36
N ILE A 31 -9.57 6.22 -0.54
CA ILE A 31 -8.92 5.36 0.46
C ILE A 31 -7.77 4.63 -0.20
N LEU A 32 -6.60 4.71 0.43
CA LEU A 32 -5.36 4.03 0.04
C LEU A 32 -4.51 3.71 1.28
N VAL A 33 -3.45 2.94 1.12
CA VAL A 33 -2.48 2.71 2.20
C VAL A 33 -1.80 4.02 2.59
N SER A 34 -1.56 4.17 3.89
CA SER A 34 -0.97 5.39 4.43
C SER A 34 0.52 5.48 4.12
N GLY A 35 1.04 6.70 3.96
CA GLY A 35 2.48 6.94 3.84
C GLY A 35 3.29 6.58 5.10
N ILE A 36 2.62 6.29 6.22
CA ILE A 36 3.25 5.75 7.44
C ILE A 36 3.05 4.22 7.61
N SER A 37 2.44 3.55 6.62
CA SER A 37 2.24 2.10 6.65
C SER A 37 3.53 1.33 6.35
N GLY A 38 3.51 0.03 6.63
CA GLY A 38 4.59 -0.88 6.23
C GLY A 38 4.73 -0.97 4.70
N TRP A 39 3.66 -0.73 3.95
CA TRP A 39 3.68 -0.68 2.48
C TRP A 39 4.61 0.42 1.96
N ASP A 40 4.58 1.61 2.57
CA ASP A 40 5.50 2.71 2.22
C ASP A 40 6.97 2.27 2.30
N LYS A 41 7.33 1.56 3.37
CA LYS A 41 8.70 1.07 3.60
C LYS A 41 9.05 -0.05 2.62
N LEU A 42 8.14 -0.99 2.42
CA LEU A 42 8.33 -2.13 1.54
C LEU A 42 8.57 -1.68 0.09
N TRP A 43 7.70 -0.81 -0.42
CA TRP A 43 7.79 -0.33 -1.79
C TRP A 43 9.00 0.59 -2.01
N LYS A 44 9.34 1.47 -1.06
CA LYS A 44 10.55 2.30 -1.17
C LYS A 44 11.84 1.49 -1.16
N LYS A 45 11.89 0.42 -0.37
CA LYS A 45 13.10 -0.41 -0.22
C LYS A 45 13.24 -1.46 -1.32
N TYR A 46 12.14 -2.12 -1.70
CA TYR A 46 12.15 -3.29 -2.58
C TYR A 46 11.44 -3.08 -3.92
N GLY A 47 10.74 -1.97 -4.14
CA GLY A 47 9.90 -1.78 -5.33
C GLY A 47 10.64 -1.83 -6.66
N SER A 48 11.98 -1.65 -6.70
CA SER A 48 12.81 -1.84 -7.90
C SER A 48 13.24 -3.29 -8.14
N ARG A 49 13.08 -4.16 -7.13
CA ARG A 49 13.39 -5.60 -7.16
C ARG A 49 12.13 -6.46 -7.24
N LEU A 50 10.96 -5.86 -7.02
CA LEU A 50 9.65 -6.47 -7.26
C LEU A 50 9.22 -6.23 -8.72
N PRO A 51 8.32 -7.06 -9.27
CA PRO A 51 7.80 -6.86 -10.62
C PRO A 51 7.13 -5.49 -10.73
N GLN A 52 7.75 -4.57 -11.46
CA GLN A 52 7.10 -3.34 -11.89
C GLN A 52 6.29 -3.66 -13.14
N ASP A 53 5.04 -4.06 -12.96
CA ASP A 53 4.11 -4.17 -14.07
C ASP A 53 3.54 -2.78 -14.41
N ASP A 54 3.30 -2.51 -15.70
CA ASP A 54 2.61 -1.31 -16.18
C ASP A 54 1.17 -1.20 -15.64
N LEU A 55 0.67 -2.26 -15.00
CA LEU A 55 -0.67 -2.37 -14.43
C LEU A 55 -0.81 -1.85 -13.00
N CYS A 56 0.27 -1.70 -12.23
CA CYS A 56 0.20 -1.31 -10.81
C CYS A 56 1.24 -0.25 -10.44
N GLN A 57 0.82 0.79 -9.72
CA GLN A 57 1.67 1.84 -9.19
C GLN A 57 1.70 1.79 -7.65
N TYR A 58 2.90 1.72 -7.09
CA TYR A 58 3.13 1.83 -5.65
C TYR A 58 2.95 3.27 -5.19
N VAL A 59 1.71 3.62 -4.85
CA VAL A 59 1.34 4.95 -4.37
C VAL A 59 0.74 4.88 -2.97
N THR A 60 1.15 5.81 -2.12
CA THR A 60 0.64 5.97 -0.76
C THR A 60 -0.12 7.28 -0.64
N SER A 61 -0.75 7.50 0.52
CA SER A 61 -1.36 8.80 0.81
C SER A 61 -0.39 9.96 0.74
N SER A 62 0.90 9.77 1.04
CA SER A 62 1.91 10.82 0.89
C SER A 62 2.13 11.26 -0.55
N ASP A 63 2.00 10.34 -1.52
CA ASP A 63 2.08 10.67 -2.94
C ASP A 63 0.81 11.39 -3.38
N LEU A 64 -0.35 10.90 -2.92
CA LEU A 64 -1.64 11.44 -3.28
C LEU A 64 -1.86 12.87 -2.75
N THR A 65 -1.49 13.15 -1.50
CA THR A 65 -1.59 14.50 -0.92
C THR A 65 -0.71 15.49 -1.68
N GLN A 66 0.52 15.12 -2.05
CA GLN A 66 1.37 15.94 -2.90
C GLN A 66 0.75 16.22 -4.29
N MET A 67 0.06 15.24 -4.88
CA MET A 67 -0.65 15.45 -6.15
C MET A 67 -1.82 16.41 -5.98
N LEU A 68 -2.61 16.28 -4.91
CA LEU A 68 -3.72 17.16 -4.60
C LEU A 68 -3.25 18.60 -4.32
N ASP A 69 -2.16 18.76 -3.57
CA ASP A 69 -1.53 20.07 -3.30
C ASP A 69 -1.11 20.76 -4.60
N LYS A 70 -0.45 20.03 -5.52
CA LYS A 70 -0.05 20.55 -6.83
C LYS A 70 -1.24 20.93 -7.71
N LEU A 71 -2.37 20.25 -7.56
CA LEU A 71 -3.62 20.55 -8.26
C LEU A 71 -4.40 21.70 -7.61
N GLY A 72 -4.01 22.15 -6.42
CA GLY A 72 -4.74 23.17 -5.66
C GLY A 72 -6.10 22.69 -5.14
N ILE A 73 -6.27 21.37 -4.95
CA ILE A 73 -7.52 20.76 -4.50
C ILE A 73 -7.51 20.70 -2.97
N LYS A 74 -8.59 21.16 -2.34
CA LYS A 74 -8.73 21.12 -0.87
C LYS A 74 -9.14 19.72 -0.40
N TYR A 75 -8.46 19.22 0.62
CA TYR A 75 -8.77 17.94 1.24
C TYR A 75 -8.47 17.92 2.73
N GLU A 76 -9.00 16.91 3.40
CA GLU A 76 -8.59 16.46 4.74
C GLU A 76 -8.14 15.00 4.65
N CYS A 77 -7.13 14.62 5.44
CA CYS A 77 -6.56 13.27 5.43
C CYS A 77 -6.56 12.70 6.84
N TYR A 78 -7.11 11.50 7.00
CA TYR A 78 -7.25 10.81 8.28
C TYR A 78 -6.59 9.44 8.19
N ASP A 79 -5.64 9.16 9.07
CA ASP A 79 -5.03 7.83 9.18
C ASP A 79 -5.75 6.97 10.21
N LEU A 80 -6.03 5.73 9.86
CA LEU A 80 -6.49 4.70 10.79
C LEU A 80 -5.53 3.52 10.77
N LEU A 81 -5.11 3.12 11.98
CA LEU A 81 -4.32 1.92 12.17
C LEU A 81 -5.12 0.70 11.70
N SER A 82 -4.51 -0.06 10.82
CA SER A 82 -4.96 -1.38 10.38
C SER A 82 -3.75 -2.29 10.34
N THR A 83 -3.97 -3.58 10.57
CA THR A 83 -2.91 -4.58 10.61
C THR A 83 -3.28 -5.78 9.76
N MET A 84 -2.28 -6.37 9.11
CA MET A 84 -2.37 -7.65 8.43
C MET A 84 -1.57 -8.68 9.22
N ASP A 85 -2.21 -9.76 9.68
CA ASP A 85 -1.51 -10.83 10.38
C ASP A 85 -0.74 -11.66 9.36
N ILE A 86 0.59 -11.54 9.39
CA ILE A 86 1.51 -12.22 8.46
C ILE A 86 2.31 -13.31 9.16
N SER A 87 1.83 -13.80 10.31
CA SER A 87 2.53 -14.81 11.11
C SER A 87 2.79 -16.09 10.30
N ASP A 88 1.84 -16.48 9.45
CA ASP A 88 1.94 -17.68 8.63
C ASP A 88 3.04 -17.59 7.56
N CYS A 89 3.45 -16.38 7.15
CA CYS A 89 4.55 -16.19 6.20
C CYS A 89 5.88 -16.78 6.72
N PHE A 90 6.01 -16.93 8.04
CA PHE A 90 7.21 -17.45 8.70
C PHE A 90 7.14 -18.96 9.00
N ILE A 91 6.10 -19.64 8.53
CA ILE A 91 5.92 -21.08 8.70
C ILE A 91 6.15 -21.74 7.33
N ASP A 92 7.30 -22.42 7.19
CA ASP A 92 7.66 -23.08 5.94
C ASP A 92 6.59 -24.11 5.51
N GLY A 93 6.13 -23.99 4.25
CA GLY A 93 5.11 -24.85 3.66
C GLY A 93 3.67 -24.55 4.09
N ASN A 94 3.42 -23.45 4.82
CA ASN A 94 2.07 -22.99 5.11
C ASN A 94 1.45 -22.31 3.87
N GLU A 95 0.39 -22.89 3.33
CA GLU A 95 -0.31 -22.40 2.13
C GLU A 95 -0.81 -20.95 2.27
N ASN A 96 -1.37 -20.58 3.43
CA ASN A 96 -1.80 -19.21 3.68
C ASN A 96 -0.60 -18.27 3.73
N GLY A 97 0.50 -18.67 4.38
CA GLY A 97 1.75 -17.92 4.39
C GLY A 97 2.32 -17.67 3.00
N GLU A 98 2.26 -18.67 2.12
CA GLU A 98 2.67 -18.56 0.73
C GLU A 98 1.81 -17.53 -0.05
N LEU A 99 0.49 -17.59 0.10
CA LEU A 99 -0.43 -16.63 -0.51
C LEU A 99 -0.26 -15.21 0.03
N LEU A 100 0.03 -15.05 1.32
CA LEU A 100 0.32 -13.75 1.92
C LEU A 100 1.64 -13.18 1.40
N CYS A 101 2.67 -14.01 1.20
CA CYS A 101 3.92 -13.59 0.55
C CYS A 101 3.66 -13.09 -0.88
N ASP A 102 2.85 -13.79 -1.66
CA ASP A 102 2.47 -13.36 -3.01
C ASP A 102 1.76 -12.00 -2.98
N PHE A 103 0.86 -11.79 -2.02
CA PHE A 103 0.14 -10.53 -1.86
C PHE A 103 1.06 -9.36 -1.45
N LEU A 104 1.95 -9.57 -0.46
CA LEU A 104 2.88 -8.53 0.01
C LEU A 104 3.86 -8.09 -1.08
N THR A 105 4.23 -9.02 -1.96
CA THR A 105 5.26 -8.79 -2.98
C THR A 105 4.69 -8.54 -4.37
N GLU A 106 3.37 -8.61 -4.51
CA GLU A 106 2.65 -8.54 -5.78
C GLU A 106 3.25 -9.47 -6.86
N THR A 107 3.76 -10.63 -6.42
CA THR A 107 4.49 -11.59 -7.25
C THR A 107 3.89 -12.97 -7.09
N CYS A 108 3.39 -13.56 -8.18
CA CYS A 108 2.86 -14.92 -8.13
C CYS A 108 3.96 -15.94 -7.78
N ASN A 109 3.66 -16.82 -6.82
CA ASN A 109 4.54 -17.85 -6.30
C ASN A 109 5.90 -17.31 -5.82
N PHE A 110 5.91 -16.15 -5.17
CA PHE A 110 7.11 -15.42 -4.74
C PHE A 110 8.13 -16.32 -4.06
N ASN A 111 7.65 -17.20 -3.18
CA ASN A 111 8.50 -18.10 -2.40
C ASN A 111 9.34 -19.08 -3.25
N THR A 112 8.94 -19.31 -4.51
CA THR A 112 9.60 -20.21 -5.47
C THR A 112 10.31 -19.48 -6.61
N THR A 113 9.89 -18.25 -6.92
CA THR A 113 10.37 -17.48 -8.09
C THR A 113 11.35 -16.38 -7.72
N ALA A 114 11.30 -15.86 -6.49
CA ALA A 114 12.14 -14.76 -6.06
C ALA A 114 13.62 -15.18 -5.91
N PRO A 115 14.57 -14.27 -6.19
CA PRO A 115 15.96 -14.46 -5.83
C PRO A 115 16.09 -14.80 -4.32
N PRO A 116 16.88 -15.82 -3.93
CA PRO A 116 16.98 -16.25 -2.53
C PRO A 116 17.42 -15.15 -1.57
N ASP A 117 18.30 -14.25 -2.01
CA ASP A 117 18.73 -13.06 -1.27
C ASP A 117 17.59 -12.08 -1.04
N LEU A 118 16.79 -11.79 -2.07
CA LEU A 118 15.61 -10.92 -1.96
C LEU A 118 14.59 -11.49 -0.96
N LYS A 119 14.29 -12.79 -1.08
CA LYS A 119 13.39 -13.47 -0.15
C LYS A 119 13.91 -13.37 1.28
N ALA A 120 15.18 -13.70 1.52
CA ALA A 120 15.76 -13.65 2.86
C ALA A 120 15.71 -12.24 3.48
N GLU A 121 15.99 -11.20 2.69
CA GLU A 121 15.94 -9.82 3.13
C GLU A 121 14.51 -9.35 3.45
N ILE A 122 13.55 -9.57 2.56
CA ILE A 122 12.14 -9.21 2.79
C ILE A 122 11.60 -9.94 4.03
N MET A 123 11.84 -11.24 4.15
CA MET A 123 11.36 -12.03 5.29
C MET A 123 11.98 -11.61 6.63
N LYS A 124 13.22 -11.12 6.61
CA LYS A 124 13.83 -10.52 7.80
C LYS A 124 13.16 -9.19 8.14
N ASP A 125 13.07 -8.30 7.16
CA ASP A 125 12.54 -6.95 7.33
C ASP A 125 11.07 -6.94 7.77
N LEU A 126 10.24 -7.84 7.26
CA LEU A 126 8.83 -7.95 7.66
C LEU A 126 8.65 -8.21 9.16
N GLN A 127 9.71 -8.59 9.90
CA GLN A 127 9.68 -8.75 11.35
C GLN A 127 10.21 -7.53 12.11
N GLU A 128 10.82 -6.57 11.43
CA GLU A 128 11.38 -5.35 12.03
C GLU A 128 10.27 -4.35 12.35
N SER A 129 10.52 -3.51 13.37
CA SER A 129 9.53 -2.57 13.90
C SER A 129 9.08 -1.48 12.92
N GLU A 130 9.83 -1.28 11.82
CA GLU A 130 9.46 -0.33 10.77
C GLU A 130 8.37 -0.87 9.84
N PHE A 131 8.21 -2.20 9.75
CA PHE A 131 7.21 -2.86 8.90
C PHE A 131 6.04 -3.42 9.72
N SER A 132 6.34 -4.03 10.87
CA SER A 132 5.38 -4.82 11.65
C SER A 132 5.51 -4.60 13.15
N VAL A 133 4.47 -4.94 13.90
CA VAL A 133 4.49 -5.02 15.36
C VAL A 133 4.33 -6.47 15.79
N LYS A 134 5.18 -6.93 16.71
CA LYS A 134 5.05 -8.24 17.35
C LYS A 134 4.17 -8.12 18.58
N LYS A 135 3.01 -8.80 18.59
CA LYS A 135 2.06 -8.76 19.70
C LYS A 135 1.39 -10.13 19.86
N GLU A 136 1.32 -10.62 21.10
CA GLU A 136 0.65 -11.90 21.42
C GLU A 136 1.17 -13.09 20.60
N GLY A 137 2.48 -13.11 20.31
CA GLY A 137 3.11 -14.16 19.50
C GLY A 137 2.88 -14.04 18.00
N LYS A 138 2.17 -13.01 17.55
CA LYS A 138 1.88 -12.74 16.13
C LYS A 138 2.77 -11.66 15.55
N VAL A 139 2.95 -11.67 14.23
CA VAL A 139 3.60 -10.61 13.46
C VAL A 139 2.52 -9.84 12.70
N LEU A 140 2.24 -8.61 13.14
CA LEU A 140 1.18 -7.78 12.60
C LEU A 140 1.78 -6.69 11.70
N PHE A 141 1.74 -6.92 10.39
CA PHE A 141 2.21 -5.96 9.40
C PHE A 141 1.36 -4.68 9.44
N ASN A 142 2.01 -3.53 9.40
CA ASN A 142 1.36 -2.23 9.44
C ASN A 142 0.64 -1.97 8.11
N ASN A 143 -0.67 -2.20 8.11
CA ASN A 143 -1.57 -1.96 6.98
C ASN A 143 -2.35 -0.64 7.14
N SER A 144 -1.82 0.35 7.88
CA SER A 144 -2.53 1.61 8.14
C SER A 144 -3.06 2.23 6.85
N LEU A 145 -4.31 2.68 6.88
CA LEU A 145 -5.02 3.24 5.73
C LEU A 145 -5.25 4.74 5.93
N SER A 146 -5.17 5.50 4.86
CA SER A 146 -5.56 6.91 4.84
C SER A 146 -6.91 7.07 4.16
N PHE A 147 -7.76 7.88 4.78
CA PHE A 147 -9.06 8.31 4.29
C PHE A 147 -8.93 9.79 3.92
N ILE A 148 -8.92 10.07 2.61
CA ILE A 148 -8.80 11.42 2.09
C ILE A 148 -10.17 11.90 1.62
N VAL A 149 -10.67 12.94 2.26
CA VAL A 149 -11.94 13.60 1.93
C VAL A 149 -11.64 14.86 1.15
N VAL A 150 -12.02 14.88 -0.12
CA VAL A 150 -11.82 15.99 -1.05
C VAL A 150 -13.10 16.79 -1.18
N GLU A 151 -13.00 18.12 -1.11
CA GLU A 151 -14.12 19.05 -1.31
C GLU A 151 -14.32 19.37 -2.80
N ALA A 152 -15.51 19.88 -3.16
CA ALA A 152 -15.81 20.44 -4.49
C ALA A 152 -15.20 21.83 -4.70
#